data_AF-A0A7J7I412-F1
#
_entry.id   AF-A0A7J7I412-F1
#
_cell.length_a   1.000
_cell.length_b   1.000
_cell.length_c   1.000
_cell.angle_alpha   90.00
_cell.angle_beta   90.00
_cell.angle_gamma   90.00
#
_symmetry.space_group_name_H-M   'P 1'
#
loop_
_entity.id
_entity.type
_entity.pdbx_description
1 polymer ?
#
loop_
_entity_poly.entity_id
_entity_poly.type
_entity_poly.pdbx_seq_one_letter_code
_entity_poly.pdbx_strand_id
1 'polypeptide(L)'
;MYHAIQKKRFTFDTCWDILRRNCKWDEFRTQSQRSMQHAYPCSNPPTGESDAFQSNQNNAVHEQPSNISTRPIGTKAAEEKLKNQTTHDSRFDEMAANQSKIVEVLSTISARTIERDEQKTIDREQKAAERRRRAEDREEQLKLLSMINERKQRNEDHKIMSMDMTILNPMQRTYYEDLQRQILFRTTNRLP
;
A
#
# COMPACT_ATOMS: atom_id res chain seq x y z
N MET A 1 41.53 -8.94 -3.05
CA MET A 1 41.46 -7.63 -3.74
C MET A 1 40.65 -6.59 -2.97
N TYR A 2 39.33 -6.77 -2.75
CA TYR A 2 38.50 -5.74 -2.08
C TYR A 2 39.00 -5.37 -0.67
N HIS A 3 39.36 -6.35 0.15
CA HIS A 3 39.89 -6.11 1.50
C HIS A 3 41.26 -5.41 1.49
N ALA A 4 42.11 -5.69 0.49
CA ALA A 4 43.41 -5.04 0.35
C ALA A 4 43.28 -3.56 -0.03
N ILE A 5 42.23 -3.20 -0.79
CA ILE A 5 41.99 -1.83 -1.27
C ILE A 5 41.17 -1.03 -0.26
N GLN A 6 40.10 -1.61 0.29
CA GLN A 6 39.14 -0.90 1.13
C GLN A 6 39.35 -1.11 2.63
N LYS A 7 40.28 -1.99 3.04
CA LYS A 7 40.52 -2.41 4.44
C LYS A 7 39.26 -2.90 5.18
N LYS A 8 38.16 -3.15 4.47
CA LYS A 8 36.89 -3.66 4.97
C LYS A 8 36.64 -5.07 4.44
N ARG A 9 35.95 -5.90 5.22
CA ARG A 9 35.50 -7.21 4.75
C ARG A 9 34.39 -7.00 3.72
N PHE A 10 34.42 -7.79 2.66
CA PHE A 10 33.39 -7.76 1.62
C PHE A 10 32.12 -8.39 2.20
N THR A 11 31.06 -7.61 2.34
CA THR A 11 29.76 -8.04 2.87
C THR A 11 28.70 -8.03 1.78
N PHE A 12 27.54 -8.62 2.06
CA PHE A 12 26.39 -8.59 1.16
C PHE A 12 25.98 -7.16 0.76
N ASP A 13 26.02 -6.20 1.70
CA ASP A 13 25.75 -4.79 1.41
C ASP A 13 26.70 -4.21 0.37
N THR A 14 27.96 -4.67 0.37
CA THR A 14 28.96 -4.28 -0.61
C THR A 14 28.60 -4.81 -2.01
N CYS A 15 28.14 -6.06 -2.12
CA CYS A 15 27.64 -6.61 -3.39
C CYS A 15 26.47 -5.78 -3.91
N TRP A 16 25.51 -5.48 -3.03
CA TRP A 16 24.31 -4.75 -3.38
C TRP A 16 24.62 -3.34 -3.89
N ASP A 17 25.52 -2.63 -3.22
CA ASP A 17 25.94 -1.28 -3.62
C ASP A 17 26.65 -1.26 -4.99
N ILE A 18 27.42 -2.29 -5.32
CA ILE A 18 28.05 -2.42 -6.64
C ILE A 18 27.00 -2.75 -7.70
N LEU A 19 26.10 -3.70 -7.43
CA LEU A 19 25.09 -4.15 -8.38
C LEU A 19 24.08 -3.06 -8.70
N ARG A 20 23.61 -2.31 -7.71
CA ARG A 20 22.59 -1.26 -7.90
C ARG A 20 23.07 -0.02 -8.67
N ARG A 21 24.39 0.17 -8.74
CA ARG A 21 25.05 1.28 -9.46
C ARG A 21 25.56 0.85 -10.85
N ASN A 22 25.29 -0.39 -11.25
CA ASN A 22 25.68 -0.88 -12.56
C ASN A 22 24.79 -0.23 -13.65
N CYS A 23 25.42 0.29 -14.70
CA CYS A 23 24.76 1.02 -15.78
C CYS A 23 23.71 0.20 -16.55
N LYS A 24 23.76 -1.14 -16.49
CA LYS A 24 22.70 -2.01 -17.04
C LYS A 24 21.32 -1.73 -16.45
N TRP A 25 21.26 -1.18 -15.23
CA TRP A 25 20.01 -0.85 -14.57
C TRP A 25 19.48 0.55 -14.90
N ASP A 26 20.26 1.40 -15.57
CA ASP A 26 19.85 2.77 -15.92
C ASP A 26 18.84 2.80 -17.07
N GLU A 27 18.86 1.80 -17.95
CA GLU A 27 17.85 1.62 -19.02
C GLU A 27 16.44 1.48 -18.43
N PHE A 28 16.28 0.72 -17.34
CA PHE A 28 15.00 0.57 -16.65
C PHE A 28 14.54 1.85 -15.93
N ARG A 29 15.48 2.70 -15.48
CA ARG A 29 15.15 3.97 -14.82
C ARG A 29 14.65 5.02 -15.82
N THR A 30 15.24 5.07 -17.01
CA THR A 30 14.86 6.03 -18.05
C THR A 30 13.55 5.66 -18.76
N GLN A 31 13.23 4.37 -18.86
CA GLN A 31 11.97 3.90 -19.43
C GLN A 31 10.74 4.26 -18.56
N SER A 32 10.91 4.26 -17.23
CA SER A 32 9.88 4.69 -16.28
C SER A 32 9.54 6.18 -16.40
N GLN A 33 10.50 7.05 -16.76
CA GLN A 33 10.26 8.49 -16.88
C GLN A 33 9.60 8.91 -18.20
N ARG A 34 9.77 8.13 -19.28
CA ARG A 34 9.15 8.43 -20.58
C ARG A 34 7.65 8.10 -20.64
N SER A 35 7.15 7.27 -19.73
CA SER A 35 5.73 6.87 -19.69
C SER A 35 4.80 7.94 -19.09
N MET A 36 5.32 8.91 -18.32
CA MET A 36 4.52 9.94 -17.64
C MET A 36 4.40 11.28 -18.39
N GLN A 37 4.85 11.37 -19.64
CA GLN A 37 4.68 12.58 -20.46
C GLN A 37 3.84 12.27 -21.69
N HIS A 38 2.52 12.08 -21.50
CA HIS A 38 1.59 12.15 -22.63
C HIS A 38 0.22 12.67 -22.19
N ALA A 39 0.07 14.00 -22.14
CA ALA A 39 -1.22 14.67 -22.32
C ALA A 39 -1.01 16.19 -22.41
N TYR A 40 -0.87 16.73 -23.63
CA TYR A 40 -1.49 17.99 -24.07
C TYR A 40 -1.53 18.00 -25.62
N PRO A 41 -2.69 18.26 -26.25
CA PRO A 41 -2.81 18.35 -27.70
C PRO A 41 -2.60 19.80 -28.16
N CYS A 42 -1.76 20.04 -29.17
CA CYS A 42 -1.79 21.30 -29.91
C CYS A 42 -1.33 21.11 -31.38
N SER A 43 -1.97 21.90 -32.22
CA SER A 43 -2.18 21.83 -33.67
C SER A 43 -0.96 22.01 -34.59
N ASN A 44 -0.97 21.23 -35.68
CA ASN A 44 -0.60 21.52 -37.09
C ASN A 44 0.87 21.51 -37.60
N PRO A 45 1.08 21.19 -38.92
CA PRO A 45 2.30 20.60 -39.51
C PRO A 45 3.16 21.61 -40.32
N PRO A 46 4.36 21.25 -40.87
CA PRO A 46 4.46 20.78 -42.27
C PRO A 46 5.68 19.88 -42.69
N THR A 47 5.46 19.12 -43.78
CA THR A 47 6.32 18.85 -44.97
C THR A 47 7.72 18.19 -44.91
N GLY A 48 7.85 17.12 -45.71
CA GLY A 48 9.06 16.58 -46.37
C GLY A 48 9.60 15.29 -45.73
N GLU A 49 10.01 14.22 -46.39
CA GLU A 49 10.05 13.78 -47.79
C GLU A 49 10.63 12.34 -47.78
N SER A 50 10.15 11.44 -48.67
CA SER A 50 10.75 10.14 -49.07
C SER A 50 10.93 9.05 -47.97
N ASP A 51 10.70 7.75 -48.19
CA ASP A 51 10.92 6.97 -49.39
C ASP A 51 10.14 5.64 -49.37
N ALA A 52 10.07 5.01 -50.54
CA ALA A 52 9.43 3.74 -50.92
C ALA A 52 9.63 2.58 -49.91
N PHE A 53 8.75 1.56 -49.82
CA PHE A 53 8.66 0.45 -50.79
C PHE A 53 7.28 -0.21 -50.85
N GLN A 54 6.92 -0.52 -52.10
CA GLN A 54 5.75 -1.23 -52.63
C GLN A 54 5.74 -2.72 -52.27
N SER A 55 4.55 -3.28 -51.96
CA SER A 55 3.76 -4.18 -52.82
C SER A 55 4.20 -5.65 -52.87
N ASN A 56 3.32 -6.57 -52.46
CA ASN A 56 2.48 -7.28 -53.44
C ASN A 56 1.49 -8.22 -52.75
N GLN A 57 0.21 -7.95 -52.97
CA GLN A 57 -0.85 -8.95 -52.98
C GLN A 57 -0.64 -9.84 -54.22
N ASN A 58 -1.01 -11.12 -54.14
CA ASN A 58 -1.48 -11.87 -55.31
C ASN A 58 -2.45 -12.96 -54.85
N ASN A 59 -3.74 -12.65 -54.95
CA ASN A 59 -4.79 -13.64 -55.18
C ASN A 59 -4.79 -13.95 -56.69
N ALA A 60 -4.80 -15.23 -57.06
CA ALA A 60 -5.15 -15.65 -58.40
C ALA A 60 -6.09 -16.85 -58.33
N VAL A 61 -7.28 -16.63 -58.91
CA VAL A 61 -8.38 -17.55 -59.13
C VAL A 61 -8.08 -18.40 -60.37
N HIS A 62 -8.90 -19.46 -60.56
CA HIS A 62 -9.17 -20.22 -61.81
C HIS A 62 -8.29 -21.48 -62.01
N GLU A 63 -8.76 -22.67 -62.37
CA GLU A 63 -9.95 -23.16 -63.08
C GLU A 63 -10.31 -24.58 -62.60
N GLN A 64 -11.58 -24.94 -62.67
CA GLN A 64 -12.04 -26.34 -62.68
C GLN A 64 -12.42 -26.71 -64.11
N PRO A 65 -12.30 -27.99 -64.51
CA PRO A 65 -13.51 -28.62 -65.05
C PRO A 65 -13.74 -30.06 -64.60
N SER A 66 -14.97 -30.30 -64.17
CA SER A 66 -15.85 -31.45 -64.46
C SER A 66 -15.22 -32.78 -64.89
N ASN A 67 -15.51 -33.86 -64.15
CA ASN A 67 -15.99 -35.09 -64.78
C ASN A 67 -16.86 -35.92 -63.82
N ILE A 68 -17.97 -36.38 -64.39
CA ILE A 68 -19.05 -37.17 -63.82
C ILE A 68 -18.52 -38.55 -63.46
N SER A 69 -18.67 -38.97 -62.21
CA SER A 69 -18.54 -40.39 -61.85
C SER A 69 -19.57 -40.77 -60.79
N THR A 70 -20.59 -41.48 -61.27
CA THR A 70 -21.19 -42.65 -60.63
C THR A 70 -21.52 -42.55 -59.14
N ARG A 71 -22.81 -42.34 -58.81
CA ARG A 71 -23.31 -42.58 -57.45
C ARG A 71 -23.02 -44.03 -57.03
N PRO A 72 -22.29 -44.29 -55.93
CA PRO A 72 -22.32 -45.59 -55.30
C PRO A 72 -23.52 -45.67 -54.35
N ILE A 73 -24.10 -46.86 -54.35
CA ILE A 73 -25.17 -47.34 -53.50
C ILE A 73 -24.86 -47.15 -52.01
N GLY A 74 -25.90 -46.82 -51.24
CA GLY A 74 -25.82 -46.32 -49.88
C GLY A 74 -25.17 -47.25 -48.86
N THR A 75 -24.37 -46.64 -47.99
CA THR A 75 -23.66 -47.26 -46.86
C THR A 75 -24.15 -46.70 -45.53
N LYS A 76 -25.45 -46.80 -45.25
CA LYS A 76 -26.01 -46.42 -43.93
C LYS A 76 -25.64 -47.36 -42.77
N ALA A 77 -24.81 -48.38 -43.01
CA ALA A 77 -24.33 -49.31 -41.97
C ALA A 77 -22.81 -49.27 -41.74
N ALA A 78 -22.07 -48.42 -42.46
CA ALA A 78 -20.62 -48.23 -42.24
C ALA A 78 -20.31 -46.96 -41.42
N GLU A 79 -21.20 -45.95 -41.42
CA GLU A 79 -21.02 -44.73 -40.62
C GLU A 79 -21.27 -44.94 -39.12
N GLU A 80 -22.05 -45.94 -38.72
CA GLU A 80 -22.31 -46.18 -37.29
C GLU A 80 -21.09 -46.75 -36.56
N LYS A 81 -20.22 -47.49 -37.27
CA LYS A 81 -19.03 -48.10 -36.66
C LYS A 81 -17.82 -47.16 -36.61
N LEU A 82 -17.85 -46.05 -37.36
CA LEU A 82 -16.86 -44.98 -37.24
C LEU A 82 -17.20 -43.99 -36.11
N LYS A 83 -18.46 -43.91 -35.69
CA LYS A 83 -18.90 -43.00 -34.61
C LYS A 83 -18.53 -43.50 -33.20
N ASN A 84 -18.20 -44.78 -33.07
CA ASN A 84 -17.77 -45.38 -31.80
C ASN A 84 -16.24 -45.47 -31.65
N GLN A 85 -15.48 -45.07 -32.68
CA GLN A 85 -14.07 -44.70 -32.55
C GLN A 85 -13.97 -43.18 -32.39
N THR A 86 -14.69 -42.63 -31.40
CA THR A 86 -14.21 -41.42 -30.76
C THR A 86 -12.91 -41.83 -30.11
N THR A 87 -11.80 -41.53 -30.78
CA THR A 87 -10.47 -41.52 -30.19
C THR A 87 -10.62 -40.77 -28.87
N HIS A 88 -10.59 -41.51 -27.76
CA HIS A 88 -10.53 -40.93 -26.44
C HIS A 88 -9.21 -40.16 -26.40
N ASP A 89 -9.28 -38.87 -26.73
CA ASP A 89 -8.13 -38.00 -26.87
C ASP A 89 -7.64 -37.70 -25.44
N SER A 90 -6.87 -38.64 -24.89
CA SER A 90 -6.26 -38.60 -23.56
C SER A 90 -5.57 -37.27 -23.27
N ARG A 91 -5.14 -36.56 -24.32
CA ARG A 91 -4.50 -35.25 -24.26
C ARG A 91 -5.46 -34.14 -23.80
N PHE A 92 -6.74 -34.24 -24.15
CA PHE A 92 -7.77 -33.29 -23.74
C PHE A 92 -8.13 -33.45 -22.26
N ASP A 93 -8.25 -34.69 -21.77
CA ASP A 93 -8.46 -34.97 -20.34
C ASP A 93 -7.26 -34.55 -19.49
N GLU A 94 -6.03 -34.78 -19.98
CA GLU A 94 -4.82 -34.31 -19.30
C GLU A 94 -4.76 -32.77 -19.26
N MET A 95 -5.16 -32.09 -20.33
CA MET A 95 -5.23 -30.62 -20.37
C MET A 95 -6.29 -30.08 -19.42
N ALA A 96 -7.47 -30.71 -19.34
CA ALA A 96 -8.52 -30.35 -18.40
C ALA A 96 -8.09 -30.60 -16.94
N ALA A 97 -7.42 -31.71 -16.66
CA ALA A 97 -6.86 -32.01 -15.34
C ALA A 97 -5.76 -31.00 -14.94
N ASN A 98 -4.91 -30.60 -15.88
CA ASN A 98 -3.89 -29.57 -15.65
C ASN A 98 -4.52 -28.19 -15.43
N GLN A 99 -5.56 -27.85 -16.17
CA GLN A 99 -6.29 -26.60 -15.99
C GLN A 99 -6.98 -26.55 -14.62
N SER A 100 -7.56 -27.67 -14.18
CA SER A 100 -8.15 -27.82 -12.84
C SER A 100 -7.10 -27.59 -11.73
N LYS A 101 -5.92 -28.21 -11.85
CA LYS A 101 -4.79 -27.97 -10.92
C LYS A 101 -4.34 -26.51 -10.88
N ILE A 102 -4.28 -25.84 -12.03
CA ILE A 102 -3.92 -24.41 -12.09
C ILE A 102 -4.94 -23.57 -11.34
N VAL A 103 -6.25 -23.83 -11.53
CA VAL A 103 -7.33 -23.10 -10.85
C VAL A 103 -7.28 -23.33 -9.33
N GLU A 104 -7.00 -24.55 -8.88
CA GLU A 104 -6.84 -24.89 -7.46
C GLU A 104 -5.65 -24.15 -6.83
N VAL A 105 -4.49 -24.14 -7.50
CA VAL A 105 -3.30 -23.40 -7.03
C VAL A 105 -3.57 -21.90 -6.97
N LEU A 106 -4.24 -21.33 -7.98
CA LEU A 106 -4.57 -19.91 -7.97
C LEU A 106 -5.59 -19.56 -6.87
N SER A 107 -6.58 -20.42 -6.62
CA SER A 107 -7.57 -20.24 -5.56
C SER A 107 -6.94 -20.32 -4.16
N THR A 108 -5.99 -21.24 -3.96
CA THR A 108 -5.26 -21.33 -2.69
C THR A 108 -4.31 -20.14 -2.48
N ILE A 109 -3.68 -19.64 -3.54
CA ILE A 109 -2.86 -18.41 -3.47
C ILE A 109 -3.75 -17.21 -3.14
N SER A 110 -4.89 -17.04 -3.81
CA SER A 110 -5.79 -15.90 -3.62
C SER A 110 -6.37 -15.88 -2.20
N ALA A 111 -6.83 -17.02 -1.69
CA ALA A 111 -7.32 -17.17 -0.32
C ALA A 111 -6.23 -16.77 0.71
N ARG A 112 -5.00 -17.27 0.56
CA ARG A 112 -3.88 -16.90 1.44
C ARG A 112 -3.49 -15.43 1.37
N THR A 113 -3.64 -14.78 0.21
CA THR A 113 -3.42 -13.33 0.11
C THR A 113 -4.50 -12.54 0.83
N ILE A 114 -5.77 -12.93 0.70
CA ILE A 114 -6.89 -12.29 1.40
C ILE A 114 -6.71 -12.42 2.91
N GLU A 115 -6.48 -13.64 3.42
CA GLU A 115 -6.24 -13.89 4.85
C GLU A 115 -5.06 -13.06 5.38
N ARG A 116 -3.96 -13.00 4.61
CA ARG A 116 -2.79 -12.21 5.01
C ARG A 116 -3.12 -10.72 5.11
N ASP A 117 -3.90 -10.19 4.18
CA ASP A 117 -4.23 -8.77 4.16
C ASP A 117 -5.28 -8.41 5.24
N GLU A 118 -6.26 -9.29 5.48
CA GLU A 118 -7.17 -9.19 6.62
C GLU A 118 -6.42 -9.21 7.95
N GLN A 119 -5.47 -10.14 8.11
CA GLN A 119 -4.65 -10.23 9.30
C GLN A 119 -3.81 -8.97 9.53
N LYS A 120 -3.27 -8.36 8.46
CA LYS A 120 -2.56 -7.08 8.54
C LYS A 120 -3.49 -5.94 8.93
N THR A 121 -4.73 -5.92 8.44
CA THR A 121 -5.70 -4.88 8.83
C THR A 121 -6.07 -4.99 10.31
N ILE A 122 -6.29 -6.22 10.79
CA ILE A 122 -6.60 -6.49 12.20
C ILE A 122 -5.41 -6.07 13.10
N ASP A 123 -4.18 -6.44 12.75
CA ASP A 123 -2.99 -6.05 13.52
C ASP A 123 -2.81 -4.54 13.59
N ARG A 124 -3.01 -3.84 12.46
CA ARG A 124 -2.94 -2.37 12.40
C ARG A 124 -4.02 -1.73 13.27
N GLU A 125 -5.24 -2.25 13.23
CA GLU A 125 -6.36 -1.76 14.04
C GLU A 125 -6.12 -2.00 15.52
N GLN A 126 -5.71 -3.22 15.93
CA GLN A 126 -5.37 -3.53 17.31
C GLN A 126 -4.25 -2.62 17.84
N LYS A 127 -3.21 -2.40 17.04
CA LYS A 127 -2.11 -1.49 17.40
C LYS A 127 -2.58 -0.04 17.50
N ALA A 128 -3.54 0.39 16.68
CA ALA A 128 -4.13 1.72 16.76
C ALA A 128 -5.02 1.86 18.01
N ALA A 129 -5.86 0.86 18.30
CA ALA A 129 -6.71 0.82 19.48
C ALA A 129 -5.89 0.85 20.77
N GLU A 130 -4.82 0.06 20.84
CA GLU A 130 -3.91 0.04 21.99
C GLU A 130 -3.22 1.40 22.20
N ARG A 131 -2.83 2.09 21.12
CA ARG A 131 -2.30 3.46 21.23
C ARG A 131 -3.34 4.45 21.74
N ARG A 132 -4.60 4.34 21.31
CA ARG A 132 -5.71 5.18 21.79
C ARG A 132 -5.93 4.96 23.27
N ARG A 133 -6.05 3.71 23.72
CA ARG A 133 -6.17 3.37 25.15
C ARG A 133 -5.05 3.96 25.99
N ARG A 134 -3.79 3.82 25.55
CA ARG A 134 -2.65 4.42 26.27
C ARG A 134 -2.66 5.94 26.28
N ALA A 135 -3.24 6.57 25.26
CA ALA A 135 -3.40 8.03 25.23
C ALA A 135 -4.48 8.47 26.22
N GLU A 136 -5.62 7.79 26.23
CA GLU A 136 -6.73 8.00 27.17
C GLU A 136 -6.26 7.82 28.63
N ASP A 137 -5.57 6.72 28.95
CA ASP A 137 -5.03 6.49 30.29
C ASP A 137 -4.07 7.63 30.75
N ARG A 138 -3.24 8.13 29.84
CA ARG A 138 -2.33 9.26 30.14
C ARG A 138 -3.10 10.56 30.33
N GLU A 139 -4.11 10.81 29.51
CA GLU A 139 -4.96 11.99 29.63
C GLU A 139 -5.70 11.98 30.98
N GLU A 140 -6.26 10.84 31.38
CA GLU A 140 -6.90 10.68 32.69
C GLU A 140 -5.93 10.91 33.84
N GLN A 141 -4.70 10.39 33.76
CA GLN A 141 -3.66 10.64 34.76
C GLN A 141 -3.29 12.12 34.85
N LEU A 142 -3.12 12.80 33.72
CA LEU A 142 -2.82 14.23 33.68
C LEU A 142 -3.98 15.07 34.24
N LYS A 143 -5.22 14.70 33.90
CA LYS A 143 -6.41 15.36 34.44
C LYS A 143 -6.52 15.19 35.95
N LEU A 144 -6.29 13.99 36.46
CA LEU A 144 -6.27 13.72 37.90
C LEU A 144 -5.18 14.54 38.60
N LEU A 145 -3.96 14.57 38.03
CA LEU A 145 -2.86 15.35 38.57
C LEU A 145 -3.17 16.84 38.58
N SER A 146 -3.79 17.37 37.52
CA SER A 146 -4.27 18.76 37.46
C SER A 146 -5.29 19.04 38.55
N MET A 147 -6.29 18.19 38.73
CA MET A 147 -7.31 18.34 39.77
C MET A 147 -6.71 18.31 41.19
N ILE A 148 -5.73 17.43 41.43
CA ILE A 148 -5.01 17.37 42.71
C ILE A 148 -4.23 18.66 42.93
N ASN A 149 -3.51 19.14 41.91
CA ASN A 149 -2.74 20.37 42.00
C ASN A 149 -3.65 21.59 42.25
N GLU A 150 -4.77 21.69 41.53
CA GLU A 150 -5.76 22.74 41.75
C GLU A 150 -6.36 22.69 43.15
N ARG A 151 -6.69 21.50 43.66
CA ARG A 151 -7.18 21.36 45.04
C ARG A 151 -6.11 21.78 46.05
N LYS A 152 -4.86 21.39 45.83
CA LYS A 152 -3.73 21.76 46.69
C LYS A 152 -3.54 23.28 46.69
N GLN A 153 -3.50 23.90 45.52
CA GLN A 153 -3.41 25.35 45.37
C GLN A 153 -4.56 26.06 46.10
N ARG A 154 -5.81 25.60 45.93
CA ARG A 154 -6.96 26.18 46.65
C ARG A 154 -6.81 26.07 48.16
N ASN A 155 -6.27 24.96 48.66
CA ASN A 155 -6.04 24.77 50.09
C ASN A 155 -4.95 25.69 50.63
N GLU A 156 -3.86 25.88 49.88
CA GLU A 156 -2.80 26.84 50.20
C GLU A 156 -3.33 28.28 50.18
N ASP A 157 -4.07 28.64 49.14
CA ASP A 157 -4.73 29.94 49.02
C ASP A 157 -5.68 30.18 50.21
N HIS A 158 -6.50 29.18 50.58
CA HIS A 158 -7.37 29.27 51.76
C HIS A 158 -6.58 29.48 53.05
N LYS A 159 -5.47 28.77 53.23
CA LYS A 159 -4.61 28.94 54.41
C LYS A 159 -4.02 30.35 54.49
N ILE A 160 -3.60 30.92 53.37
CA ILE A 160 -3.07 32.28 53.28
C ILE A 160 -4.19 33.31 53.56
N MET A 161 -5.37 33.11 52.97
CA MET A 161 -6.53 33.98 53.16
C MET A 161 -7.09 33.94 54.60
N SER A 162 -7.00 32.80 55.28
CA SER A 162 -7.51 32.62 56.65
C SER A 162 -6.48 32.92 57.73
N MET A 163 -5.25 33.29 57.37
CA MET A 163 -4.19 33.53 58.35
C MET A 163 -4.46 34.83 59.12
N ASP A 164 -4.34 34.75 60.45
CA ASP A 164 -4.42 35.94 61.30
C ASP A 164 -3.14 36.78 61.14
N MET A 165 -3.32 38.04 60.76
CA MET A 165 -2.25 38.98 60.44
C MET A 165 -1.82 39.82 61.64
N THR A 166 -2.61 39.78 62.73
CA THR A 166 -2.33 40.55 63.96
C THR A 166 -1.12 39.99 64.71
N ILE A 167 -0.88 38.68 64.59
CA ILE A 167 0.22 37.95 65.25
C ILE A 167 1.57 38.04 64.52
N LEU A 168 1.60 38.62 63.32
CA LEU A 168 2.80 38.67 62.47
C LEU A 168 3.57 39.99 62.60
N ASN A 169 4.90 39.95 62.39
CA ASN A 169 5.74 41.13 62.29
C ASN A 169 5.28 42.03 61.12
N PRO A 170 5.31 43.38 61.25
CA PRO A 170 4.99 44.32 60.17
C PRO A 170 5.49 43.94 58.77
N MET A 171 6.74 43.48 58.63
CA MET A 171 7.28 43.10 57.31
C MET A 171 6.61 41.85 56.73
N GLN A 172 6.34 40.85 57.57
CA GLN A 172 5.62 39.63 57.16
C GLN A 172 4.15 39.92 56.87
N ARG A 173 3.55 40.83 57.64
CA ARG A 173 2.17 41.28 57.42
C ARG A 173 1.99 41.83 56.01
N THR A 174 2.83 42.80 55.61
CA THR A 174 2.75 43.38 54.26
C THR A 174 2.92 42.31 53.17
N TYR A 175 3.87 41.39 53.33
CA TYR A 175 4.09 40.30 52.38
C TYR A 175 2.83 39.43 52.16
N TYR A 176 2.18 38.99 53.24
CA TYR A 176 1.00 38.14 53.12
C TYR A 176 -0.26 38.91 52.72
N GLU A 177 -0.37 40.20 53.06
CA GLU A 177 -1.44 41.09 52.55
C GLU A 177 -1.37 41.21 51.02
N ASP A 178 -0.17 41.39 50.46
CA ASP A 178 0.04 41.42 49.02
C ASP A 178 -0.30 40.07 48.37
N LEU A 179 0.05 38.97 49.03
CA LEU A 179 -0.29 37.63 48.56
C LEU A 179 -1.80 37.38 48.57
N GLN A 180 -2.52 37.83 49.61
CA GLN A 180 -3.98 37.79 49.67
C GLN A 180 -4.61 38.60 48.53
N ARG A 181 -4.10 39.80 48.25
CA ARG A 181 -4.55 40.62 47.10
C ARG A 181 -4.33 39.90 45.78
N GLN A 182 -3.17 39.27 45.58
CA GLN A 182 -2.88 38.51 44.37
C GLN A 182 -3.82 37.30 44.21
N ILE A 183 -4.12 36.58 45.29
CA ILE A 183 -5.09 35.47 45.29
C ILE A 183 -6.47 36.00 44.88
N LEU A 184 -6.96 37.07 45.50
CA LEU A 184 -8.24 37.69 45.15
C LEU A 184 -8.31 38.15 43.69
N PHE A 185 -7.22 38.73 43.18
CA PHE A 185 -7.16 39.11 41.77
C PHE A 185 -7.20 37.88 40.85
N ARG A 186 -6.46 36.81 41.17
CA ARG A 186 -6.48 35.57 40.38
C ARG A 186 -7.84 34.87 40.40
N THR A 187 -8.55 34.90 41.53
CA THR A 187 -9.88 34.27 41.63
C THR A 187 -10.95 35.07 40.92
N THR A 188 -10.93 36.40 41.04
CA THR A 188 -11.89 37.29 40.34
C THR A 188 -11.74 37.22 38.82
N ASN A 189 -10.52 37.15 38.28
CA ASN A 189 -10.29 37.00 36.84
C ASN A 189 -10.50 35.59 36.28
N ARG A 190 -10.72 34.58 37.15
CA ARG A 190 -11.02 33.19 36.73
C ARG A 190 -12.52 32.90 36.66
N LEU A 191 -13.38 33.80 37.13
CA LEU A 191 -14.82 33.67 36.99
C LEU A 191 -15.21 34.04 35.54
N PRO A 192 -15.97 33.19 34.83
CA PRO A 192 -16.52 33.54 33.52
C PRO A 192 -17.60 34.63 33.62
#